data_AF-A0A2H3BDQ0-F1
#
_entry.id   AF-A0A2H3BDQ0-F1
#
_cell.length_a   1.000
_cell.length_b   1.000
_cell.length_c   1.000
_cell.angle_alpha   90.00
_cell.angle_beta   90.00
_cell.angle_gamma   90.00
#
_symmetry.space_group_name_H-M   'P 1'
#
loop_
_entity.id
_entity.type
_entity.pdbx_description
1 polymer ?
#
loop_
_entity_poly.entity_id
_entity_poly.type
_entity_poly.pdbx_seq_one_letter_code
_entity_poly.pdbx_strand_id
1 'polypeptide(L)'
;LIKSSSLINKRCHTCQKTPQQLGVDRPFQVCSSCKEVQYGPKIKKSRKCQRENWSVHKLPCARSKEKATIFGNDPIRAARAARFVKWYEAIPKLDVFRQAALQALDIVNHPENIDRKALQLRLKLHPEYKQREPVDRYVLVEGLVLPKETLY
;
A
#
# COMPACT_ATOMS: atom_id res chain seq x y z
N LEU A 1 -10.26 -3.75 2.01
CA LEU A 1 -9.62 -2.47 2.36
C LEU A 1 -8.35 -2.76 3.14
N ILE A 2 -7.19 -2.36 2.61
CA ILE A 2 -5.88 -2.62 3.23
C ILE A 2 -5.73 -1.61 4.36
N LYS A 3 -5.74 -2.09 5.61
CA LYS A 3 -5.56 -1.22 6.78
C LYS A 3 -4.07 -0.91 6.92
N SER A 4 -3.71 0.34 7.20
CA SER A 4 -2.30 0.65 7.48
C SER A 4 -1.83 -0.01 8.77
N SER A 5 -0.52 -0.16 8.91
CA SER A 5 0.13 -0.62 10.14
C SER A 5 -0.30 0.18 11.38
N SER A 6 -0.60 1.48 11.22
CA SER A 6 -1.08 2.34 12.32
C SER A 6 -2.43 1.88 12.89
N LEU A 7 -3.36 1.46 12.03
CA LEU A 7 -4.66 0.92 12.43
C LEU A 7 -4.53 -0.47 13.06
N ILE A 8 -3.71 -1.33 12.44
CA ILE A 8 -3.51 -2.72 12.91
C ILE A 8 -2.86 -2.71 14.30
N ASN A 9 -1.80 -1.92 14.47
CA ASN A 9 -1.02 -1.88 15.69
C ASN A 9 -1.56 -0.89 16.73
N LYS A 10 -2.72 -0.28 16.47
CA LYS A 10 -3.36 0.73 17.34
C LYS A 10 -2.41 1.87 17.76
N ARG A 11 -1.55 2.31 16.83
CA ARG A 11 -0.55 3.38 17.02
C ARG A 11 -0.85 4.62 16.19
N CYS A 12 -0.26 5.75 16.56
CA CYS A 12 -0.45 7.01 15.85
C CYS A 12 0.39 6.96 14.58
N HIS A 13 -0.19 7.26 13.43
CA HIS A 13 0.52 7.16 12.16
C HIS A 13 1.75 8.10 12.08
N THR A 14 1.72 9.22 12.81
CA THR A 14 2.82 10.19 12.83
C THR A 14 3.86 9.87 13.91
N CYS A 15 3.46 9.77 15.18
CA CYS A 15 4.39 9.65 16.30
C CYS A 15 4.60 8.22 16.80
N GLN A 16 3.90 7.23 16.23
CA GLN A 16 4.00 5.80 16.54
C GLN A 16 3.71 5.40 18.00
N LYS A 17 3.34 6.34 18.88
CA LYS A 17 2.94 6.07 20.26
C LYS A 17 1.54 5.44 20.33
N THR A 18 1.27 4.65 21.36
CA THR A 18 -0.07 4.13 21.71
C THR A 18 -0.86 5.12 22.59
N PRO A 19 -2.18 4.94 22.78
CA PRO A 19 -2.94 5.75 23.73
C PRO A 19 -2.35 5.73 25.15
N GLN A 20 -1.94 4.56 25.63
CA GLN A 20 -1.33 4.38 26.95
C GLN A 20 -0.03 5.20 27.09
N GLN A 21 0.83 5.17 26.07
CA GLN A 21 2.08 5.95 26.06
C GLN A 21 1.87 7.47 25.99
N LEU A 22 0.67 7.91 25.64
CA LEU A 22 0.27 9.31 25.61
C LEU A 22 -0.58 9.71 26.82
N GLY A 23 -0.82 8.78 27.77
CA GLY A 23 -1.69 9.02 28.92
C GLY A 23 -3.14 9.32 28.53
N VAL A 24 -3.61 8.77 27.39
CA VAL A 24 -4.97 8.96 26.90
C VAL A 24 -5.73 7.66 26.97
N ASP A 25 -6.90 7.72 27.60
CA ASP A 25 -7.81 6.58 27.77
C ASP A 25 -8.73 6.35 26.56
N ARG A 26 -8.78 7.31 25.63
CA ARG A 26 -9.63 7.23 24.44
C ARG A 26 -8.89 6.68 23.21
N PRO A 27 -9.60 5.95 22.33
CA PRO A 27 -9.05 5.52 21.04
C PRO A 27 -8.57 6.70 20.18
N PHE A 28 -7.63 6.38 19.29
CA PHE A 28 -7.14 7.31 18.28
C PHE A 28 -8.21 7.58 17.22
N GLN A 29 -8.21 8.78 16.65
CA GLN A 29 -9.16 9.14 15.60
C GLN A 29 -8.64 8.67 14.25
N VAL A 30 -9.49 7.95 13.53
CA VAL A 30 -9.21 7.54 12.15
C VAL A 30 -9.36 8.73 11.21
N CYS A 31 -8.52 8.83 10.18
CA CYS A 31 -8.70 9.80 9.11
C CYS A 31 -10.08 9.63 8.48
N SER A 32 -10.91 10.67 8.53
CA SER A 32 -12.31 10.61 8.05
C SER A 32 -12.42 10.40 6.54
N SER A 33 -11.41 10.84 5.78
CA SER A 33 -11.40 10.73 4.32
C SER A 33 -11.04 9.32 3.85
N CYS A 34 -9.84 8.82 4.16
CA CYS A 34 -9.39 7.52 3.66
C CYS A 34 -9.75 6.33 4.56
N LYS A 35 -10.05 6.56 5.85
CA LYS A 35 -10.32 5.52 6.86
C LYS A 35 -9.22 4.46 7.02
N GLU A 36 -8.00 4.72 6.54
CA GLU A 36 -6.89 3.77 6.51
C GLU A 36 -5.78 4.05 7.53
N VAL A 37 -5.74 5.24 8.12
CA VAL A 37 -4.74 5.64 9.12
C VAL A 37 -5.44 6.26 10.34
N GLN A 38 -4.77 6.25 11.48
CA GLN A 38 -5.27 6.87 12.71
C GLN A 38 -4.24 7.77 13.38
N TYR A 39 -4.71 8.78 14.10
CA TYR A 39 -3.90 9.79 14.77
C TYR A 39 -4.29 9.92 16.24
N GLY A 40 -3.30 10.25 17.08
CA GLY A 40 -3.50 10.41 18.52
C GLY A 40 -4.59 11.42 18.92
N PRO A 41 -5.14 11.34 20.14
CA PRO A 41 -6.34 12.05 20.57
C PRO A 41 -6.02 13.46 21.10
N LYS A 42 -7.10 14.23 21.34
CA LYS A 42 -7.14 15.64 21.77
C LYS A 42 -6.50 15.96 23.15
N ILE A 43 -5.18 15.91 23.32
CA ILE A 43 -4.54 16.66 24.42
C ILE A 43 -4.05 18.00 23.85
N LYS A 44 -4.88 19.04 23.97
CA LYS A 44 -4.70 20.47 23.62
C LYS A 44 -4.12 20.88 22.25
N LYS A 45 -3.63 19.98 21.38
CA LYS A 45 -3.16 20.25 19.99
C LYS A 45 -3.52 19.10 19.02
N SER A 46 -4.81 18.77 18.93
CA SER A 46 -5.31 17.48 18.42
C SER A 46 -5.24 17.21 16.92
N ARG A 47 -4.82 18.18 16.11
CA ARG A 47 -4.51 17.93 14.71
C ARG A 47 -3.01 18.04 14.45
N LYS A 48 -2.17 18.15 15.48
CA LYS A 48 -0.72 18.32 15.32
C LYS A 48 -0.14 17.17 14.50
N CYS A 49 -0.28 15.92 14.96
CA CYS A 49 0.20 14.76 14.22
C CYS A 49 -0.40 14.63 12.81
N GLN A 50 -1.71 14.86 12.64
CA GLN A 50 -2.35 14.79 11.33
C GLN A 50 -1.87 15.90 10.38
N ARG A 51 -1.72 17.15 10.87
CA ARG A 51 -1.23 18.31 10.11
C ARG A 51 0.23 18.17 9.76
N GLU A 52 1.06 17.75 10.73
CA GLU A 52 2.48 17.46 10.53
C GLU A 52 2.69 16.39 9.45
N ASN A 53 1.87 15.34 9.46
CA ASN A 53 1.97 14.28 8.48
C ASN A 53 1.21 14.59 7.18
N TRP A 54 0.56 15.74 7.04
CA TRP A 54 -0.32 16.00 5.89
C TRP A 54 0.47 16.07 4.57
N SER A 55 1.65 16.68 4.58
CA SER A 55 2.53 16.75 3.40
C SER A 55 2.86 15.37 2.82
N VAL A 56 3.01 14.37 3.69
CA VAL A 56 3.30 12.98 3.30
C VAL A 56 2.01 12.18 3.04
N HIS A 57 0.96 12.41 3.82
CA HIS A 57 -0.28 11.62 3.77
C HIS A 57 -1.25 12.05 2.66
N LYS A 58 -1.20 13.31 2.20
CA LYS A 58 -2.18 13.87 1.25
C LYS A 58 -2.37 13.01 0.01
N LEU A 59 -1.29 12.64 -0.67
CA LEU A 59 -1.33 11.83 -1.89
C LEU A 59 -1.80 10.38 -1.62
N PRO A 60 -1.23 9.64 -0.64
CA PRO A 60 -1.79 8.35 -0.23
C PRO A 60 -3.28 8.40 0.13
N CYS A 61 -3.72 9.45 0.84
CA CYS A 61 -5.11 9.61 1.26
C CYS A 61 -6.07 9.72 0.06
N ALA A 62 -5.70 10.51 -0.95
CA ALA A 62 -6.49 10.64 -2.18
C ALA A 62 -6.59 9.29 -2.93
N ARG A 63 -5.46 8.60 -3.11
CA ARG A 63 -5.42 7.28 -3.76
C ARG A 63 -6.26 6.24 -3.00
N SER A 64 -6.23 6.25 -1.67
CA SER A 64 -7.05 5.34 -0.86
C SER A 64 -8.53 5.65 -0.96
N LYS A 65 -8.91 6.93 -1.06
CA LYS A 65 -10.30 7.33 -1.32
C LYS A 65 -10.78 6.82 -2.68
N GLU A 66 -9.98 6.99 -3.74
CA GLU A 66 -10.29 6.46 -5.07
C GLU A 66 -10.43 4.93 -5.06
N LYS A 67 -9.51 4.22 -4.39
CA LYS A 67 -9.63 2.76 -4.18
C LYS A 67 -10.94 2.40 -3.49
N ALA A 68 -11.34 3.13 -2.46
CA ALA A 68 -12.60 2.89 -1.76
C ALA A 68 -13.81 3.10 -2.68
N THR A 69 -13.76 4.05 -3.62
CA THR A 69 -14.79 4.21 -4.66
C THR A 69 -14.79 3.06 -5.66
N ILE A 70 -13.62 2.66 -6.16
CA ILE A 70 -13.47 1.57 -7.15
C ILE A 70 -13.92 0.21 -6.60
N PHE A 71 -13.59 -0.08 -5.34
CA PHE A 71 -13.88 -1.36 -4.69
C PHE A 71 -15.13 -1.34 -3.80
N GLY A 72 -15.68 -0.17 -3.48
CA GLY A 72 -16.81 -0.03 -2.56
C GLY A 72 -18.09 -0.71 -3.05
N ASN A 73 -18.27 -0.79 -4.37
CA ASN A 73 -19.42 -1.42 -5.00
C ASN A 73 -19.19 -2.90 -5.36
N ASP A 74 -17.97 -3.43 -5.13
CA ASP A 74 -17.63 -4.82 -5.46
C ASP A 74 -16.80 -5.45 -4.32
N PRO A 75 -17.48 -5.98 -3.28
CA PRO A 75 -16.80 -6.57 -2.12
C PRO A 75 -15.97 -7.81 -2.48
N ILE A 76 -16.34 -8.53 -3.54
CA ILE A 76 -15.60 -9.72 -4.00
C ILE A 76 -14.28 -9.27 -4.61
N ARG A 77 -14.29 -8.27 -5.49
CA ARG A 77 -13.08 -7.68 -6.07
C ARG A 77 -12.22 -7.02 -5.00
N ALA A 78 -12.82 -6.35 -4.02
CA ALA A 78 -12.11 -5.79 -2.87
C ALA A 78 -11.35 -6.87 -2.07
N ALA A 79 -11.99 -8.01 -1.81
CA ALA A 79 -11.40 -9.13 -1.09
C ALA A 79 -10.30 -9.84 -1.92
N ARG A 80 -10.46 -9.94 -3.24
CA ARG A 80 -9.41 -10.44 -4.16
C ARG A 80 -8.20 -9.51 -4.17
N ALA A 81 -8.41 -8.19 -4.31
CA ALA A 81 -7.34 -7.20 -4.28
C ALA A 81 -6.58 -7.21 -2.95
N ALA A 82 -7.27 -7.31 -1.81
CA ALA A 82 -6.63 -7.41 -0.50
C ALA A 82 -5.76 -8.68 -0.36
N ARG A 83 -6.24 -9.82 -0.88
CA ARG A 83 -5.45 -11.07 -0.90
C ARG A 83 -4.22 -10.96 -1.80
N PHE A 84 -4.34 -10.31 -2.96
CA PHE A 84 -3.22 -10.06 -3.85
C PHE A 84 -2.17 -9.15 -3.20
N VAL A 85 -2.57 -8.03 -2.60
CA VAL A 85 -1.61 -7.12 -1.94
C VAL A 85 -0.86 -7.82 -0.81
N LYS A 86 -1.56 -8.60 0.04
CA LYS A 86 -0.90 -9.38 1.09
C LYS A 86 0.14 -10.37 0.53
N TRP A 87 -0.11 -10.94 -0.65
CA TRP A 87 0.84 -11.83 -1.32
C TRP A 87 2.03 -11.05 -1.92
N TYR A 88 1.77 -9.95 -2.60
CA TYR A 88 2.78 -9.11 -3.24
C TYR A 88 3.74 -8.46 -2.22
N GLU A 89 3.21 -8.03 -1.07
CA GLU A 89 3.99 -7.41 0.01
C GLU A 89 4.73 -8.42 0.91
N ALA A 90 4.57 -9.73 0.66
CA ALA A 90 5.36 -10.72 1.38
C ALA A 90 6.86 -10.55 1.03
N ILE A 91 7.72 -10.58 2.05
CA ILE A 91 9.17 -10.31 1.92
C ILE A 91 9.81 -11.05 0.73
N PRO A 92 9.58 -12.38 0.53
CA PRO A 92 10.21 -13.08 -0.59
C PRO A 92 9.82 -12.55 -1.97
N LYS A 93 8.62 -11.96 -2.11
CA LYS A 93 8.16 -11.42 -3.41
C LYS A 93 8.65 -10.00 -3.64
N LEU A 94 8.71 -9.17 -2.60
CA LEU A 94 9.23 -7.82 -2.72
C LEU A 94 10.66 -7.81 -3.26
N ASP A 95 11.52 -8.70 -2.78
CA ASP A 95 12.92 -8.74 -3.25
C ASP A 95 13.03 -9.23 -4.69
N VAL A 96 12.26 -10.26 -5.07
CA VAL A 96 12.19 -10.73 -6.47
C VAL A 96 11.69 -9.61 -7.39
N PHE A 97 10.62 -8.90 -7.04
CA PHE A 97 10.10 -7.82 -7.87
C PHE A 97 11.04 -6.61 -7.92
N ARG A 98 11.76 -6.29 -6.85
CA ARG A 98 12.80 -5.26 -6.87
C ARG A 98 13.93 -5.62 -7.84
N GLN A 99 14.43 -6.84 -7.78
CA GLN A 99 15.47 -7.31 -8.69
C GLN A 99 14.99 -7.31 -10.15
N ALA A 100 13.77 -7.79 -10.40
CA ALA A 100 13.17 -7.75 -11.72
C ALA A 100 13.04 -6.31 -12.25
N ALA A 101 12.62 -5.35 -11.41
CA ALA A 101 12.54 -3.94 -11.79
C ALA A 101 13.91 -3.33 -12.08
N LEU A 102 14.92 -3.62 -11.25
CA LEU A 102 16.29 -3.12 -11.46
C LEU A 102 16.87 -3.60 -12.79
N GLN A 103 16.68 -4.88 -13.12
CA GLN A 103 17.16 -5.44 -14.38
C GLN A 103 16.34 -4.95 -15.58
N ALA A 104 15.01 -4.99 -15.50
CA ALA A 104 14.16 -4.63 -16.63
C ALA A 104 14.29 -3.15 -17.02
N LEU A 105 14.54 -2.27 -16.05
CA LEU A 105 14.77 -0.85 -16.29
C LEU A 105 16.25 -0.52 -16.52
N ASP A 106 17.15 -1.50 -16.38
CA ASP A 106 18.59 -1.36 -16.47
C ASP A 106 19.13 -0.20 -15.62
N ILE A 107 18.70 -0.12 -14.36
CA ILE A 107 18.98 1.03 -13.49
C ILE A 107 20.47 1.15 -13.16
N VAL A 108 21.19 0.03 -13.14
CA VAL A 108 22.63 0.02 -12.79
C VAL A 108 23.45 0.77 -13.84
N ASN A 109 23.14 0.58 -15.13
CA ASN A 109 23.84 1.26 -16.22
C ASN A 109 23.17 2.58 -16.61
N HIS A 110 21.85 2.69 -16.43
CA HIS A 110 21.03 3.82 -16.86
C HIS A 110 20.05 4.25 -15.74
N PRO A 111 20.54 4.93 -14.68
CA PRO A 111 19.70 5.31 -13.55
C PRO A 111 18.55 6.26 -13.93
N GLU A 112 18.68 7.04 -15.00
CA GLU A 112 17.65 7.91 -15.55
C GLU A 112 16.40 7.16 -16.03
N ASN A 113 16.49 5.85 -16.27
CA ASN A 113 15.34 5.03 -16.66
C ASN A 113 14.27 4.95 -15.57
N ILE A 114 14.59 5.27 -14.30
CA ILE A 114 13.59 5.36 -13.22
C ILE A 114 12.50 6.40 -13.50
N ASP A 115 12.86 7.44 -14.27
CA ASP A 115 11.97 8.53 -14.64
C ASP A 115 11.39 8.39 -16.04
N ARG A 116 12.04 7.60 -16.91
CA ARG A 116 11.66 7.46 -18.33
C ARG A 116 10.87 6.20 -18.65
N LYS A 117 11.09 5.12 -17.90
CA LYS A 117 10.53 3.80 -18.18
C LYS A 117 9.69 3.30 -17.02
N ALA A 118 8.83 2.34 -17.30
CA ALA A 118 8.06 1.63 -16.31
C ALA A 118 7.97 0.15 -16.66
N LEU A 119 8.04 -0.69 -15.63
CA LEU A 119 7.80 -2.12 -15.73
C LEU A 119 6.35 -2.40 -15.37
N GLN A 120 5.59 -2.90 -16.34
CA GLN A 120 4.24 -3.41 -16.12
C GLN A 120 4.29 -4.93 -16.06
N LEU A 121 3.76 -5.51 -14.97
CA LEU A 121 3.62 -6.95 -14.81
C LEU A 121 2.14 -7.30 -14.70
N ARG A 122 1.67 -8.22 -15.53
CA ARG A 122 0.32 -8.79 -15.42
C ARG A 122 0.42 -10.17 -14.80
N LEU A 123 -0.24 -10.36 -13.66
CA LEU A 123 -0.28 -11.62 -12.93
C LEU A 123 -1.72 -12.13 -12.86
N LYS A 124 -1.86 -13.46 -12.81
CA LYS A 124 -3.15 -14.12 -12.56
C LYS A 124 -3.03 -15.10 -11.41
N LEU A 125 -4.15 -15.31 -10.70
CA LEU A 125 -4.25 -16.41 -9.74
C LEU A 125 -4.16 -17.73 -10.50
N HIS A 126 -3.30 -18.64 -10.02
CA HIS A 126 -3.17 -19.97 -10.59
C HIS A 126 -4.51 -20.73 -10.47
N PRO A 127 -4.96 -21.48 -11.49
CA PRO A 127 -6.22 -22.23 -11.41
C PRO A 127 -6.30 -23.15 -10.18
N GLU A 128 -5.18 -23.81 -9.87
CA GLU A 128 -5.03 -24.72 -8.73
C GLU A 128 -4.48 -24.06 -7.46
N TYR A 129 -4.68 -22.75 -7.27
CA TYR A 129 -4.09 -22.00 -6.14
C TYR A 129 -4.39 -22.59 -4.75
N LYS A 130 -5.46 -23.39 -4.62
CA LYS A 130 -5.84 -24.07 -3.37
C LYS A 130 -4.86 -25.18 -2.96
N GLN A 131 -4.19 -25.79 -3.93
CA GLN A 131 -3.22 -26.88 -3.73
C GLN A 131 -1.78 -26.36 -3.67
N ARG A 132 -1.58 -25.04 -3.77
CA ARG A 132 -0.27 -24.40 -3.81
C ARG A 132 0.02 -23.65 -2.53
N GLU A 133 1.31 -23.64 -2.20
CA GLU A 133 1.84 -22.78 -1.16
C GLU A 133 1.42 -21.32 -1.39
N PRO A 134 1.10 -20.55 -0.34
CA PRO A 134 0.66 -19.17 -0.48
C PRO A 134 1.54 -18.32 -1.39
N VAL A 135 2.86 -18.55 -1.37
CA VAL A 135 3.84 -17.82 -2.17
C VAL A 135 3.74 -18.11 -3.68
N ASP A 136 3.15 -19.23 -4.11
CA ASP A 136 3.12 -19.67 -5.51
C ASP A 136 1.72 -19.61 -6.14
N ARG A 137 0.82 -18.88 -5.50
CA ARG A 137 -0.58 -18.77 -5.93
C ARG A 137 -0.80 -17.87 -7.14
N TYR A 138 0.13 -16.98 -7.45
CA TYR A 138 0.03 -16.10 -8.61
C TYR A 138 1.17 -16.37 -9.58
N VAL A 139 0.83 -16.39 -10.87
CA VAL A 139 1.77 -16.61 -11.96
C VAL A 139 1.84 -15.38 -12.84
N LEU A 140 3.06 -15.08 -13.31
CA LEU A 140 3.29 -14.06 -14.33
C LEU A 140 2.61 -14.51 -15.62
N VAL A 141 1.83 -13.62 -16.22
CA VAL A 141 1.23 -13.82 -17.53
C VAL A 141 2.01 -13.04 -18.58
N GLU A 142 2.48 -11.84 -18.22
CA GLU A 142 3.11 -10.91 -19.13
C GLU A 142 3.93 -9.89 -18.35
N GLY A 143 5.07 -9.50 -18.92
CA GLY A 143 5.92 -8.42 -18.42
C GLY A 143 6.32 -7.53 -19.58
N LEU A 144 6.13 -6.22 -19.44
CA LEU A 144 6.39 -5.22 -20.47
C LEU A 144 7.17 -4.05 -19.87
N VAL A 145 8.18 -3.58 -20.60
CA VAL A 145 8.85 -2.30 -20.31
C VAL A 145 8.30 -1.28 -21.28
N LEU A 146 7.73 -0.21 -20.74
CA LEU A 146 7.07 0.84 -21.51
C LEU A 146 7.65 2.20 -21.13
N PRO A 147 7.56 3.21 -22.01
CA PRO A 147 7.79 4.59 -21.60
C PRO A 147 6.82 4.96 -20.47
N LYS A 148 7.31 5.65 -19.44
CA LYS A 148 6.51 5.95 -18.23
C LYS A 148 5.28 6.80 -18.54
N GLU A 149 5.37 7.64 -19.57
CA GLU A 149 4.29 8.49 -20.08
C GLU A 149 3.09 7.70 -20.62
N THR A 150 3.25 6.44 -21.04
CA THR A 150 2.14 5.62 -21.56
C THR A 150 1.25 5.03 -20.46
N LEU A 151 1.54 5.30 -19.18
CA LEU A 151 0.80 4.77 -18.04
C LEU A 151 -0.25 5.73 -17.46
N TYR A 152 -0.41 6.92 -18.05
CA TYR A 152 -1.30 8.00 -17.58
C TYR A 152 -2.30 8.44 -18.63
#